data_AF-A0A7S2EEX7-F1
#
_entry.id   AF-A0A7S2EEX7-F1
#
_cell.length_a   1.000
_cell.length_b   1.000
_cell.length_c   1.000
_cell.angle_alpha   90.00
_cell.angle_beta   90.00
_cell.angle_gamma   90.00
#
_symmetry.space_group_name_H-M   'P 1'
#
loop_
_entity.id
_entity.type
_entity.pdbx_description
1 polymer ?
#
loop_
_entity_poly.entity_id
_entity_poly.type
_entity_poly.pdbx_seq_one_letter_code
_entity_poly.pdbx_strand_id
1 'polypeptide(L)'
;GTTYKYLGLRMFAHPWNGSGVSFSSQNATKKDEENDNGSNSLTIRQAVQTIGDLNTTLTERTAHHLENLYDKPRRKGRRRRGRAAFDVALINKMIKTNDLKDEPVTKQGKCTVSWHADSCLEHYSTIAVYHTIFPHDEKEEEEEEEKEERKKKSVSNNSSSSSSSGWSVALRVAHDSEGPNASKRGKDIESSVVADTPYIATSLPSGSVYYLLDDFNHHHQHAVMADNDNENPGTRFSSTHRLLR
;
A
#
# COMPACT_ATOMS: atom_id res chain seq x y z
N GLY A 1 -15.62 3.32 17.60
CA GLY A 1 -14.58 3.58 16.59
C GLY A 1 -14.24 2.30 15.88
N THR A 2 -13.81 2.38 14.62
CA THR A 2 -13.41 1.21 13.82
C THR A 2 -12.01 0.76 14.21
N THR A 3 -11.76 -0.56 14.24
CA THR A 3 -10.44 -1.12 14.55
C THR A 3 -10.10 -2.22 13.57
N TYR A 4 -8.82 -2.34 13.22
CA TYR A 4 -8.31 -3.41 12.36
C TYR A 4 -7.30 -4.27 13.13
N LYS A 5 -7.44 -5.60 13.08
CA LYS A 5 -6.53 -6.53 13.73
C LYS A 5 -5.66 -7.23 12.69
N TYR A 6 -4.34 -7.18 12.87
CA TYR A 6 -3.38 -7.84 11.99
C TYR A 6 -2.18 -8.33 12.81
N LEU A 7 -1.76 -9.58 12.60
CA LEU A 7 -0.63 -10.22 13.32
C LEU A 7 -0.69 -10.06 14.85
N GLY A 8 -1.89 -10.17 15.43
CA GLY A 8 -2.09 -10.01 16.88
C GLY A 8 -2.18 -8.57 17.38
N LEU A 9 -1.78 -7.58 16.58
CA LEU A 9 -1.91 -6.15 16.88
C LEU A 9 -3.32 -5.64 16.54
N ARG A 10 -3.90 -4.79 17.39
CA ARG A 10 -5.14 -4.04 17.10
C ARG A 10 -4.81 -2.57 16.86
N MET A 11 -5.13 -2.09 15.67
CA MET A 11 -5.01 -0.69 15.27
C MET A 11 -6.37 0.02 15.40
N PHE A 12 -6.38 1.28 15.81
CA PHE A 12 -7.58 2.11 15.97
C PHE A 12 -7.61 3.16 14.85
N ALA A 13 -8.72 3.24 14.12
CA ALA A 13 -8.83 4.12 12.97
C ALA A 13 -9.13 5.58 13.39
N HIS A 14 -8.47 6.53 12.73
CA HIS A 14 -8.93 7.92 12.70
C HIS A 14 -10.17 8.01 11.79
N PRO A 15 -11.22 8.76 12.20
CA PRO A 15 -12.40 8.93 11.37
C PRO A 15 -12.10 9.87 10.19
N TRP A 16 -12.67 9.58 9.02
CA TRP A 16 -12.33 10.28 7.78
C TRP A 16 -12.76 11.75 7.77
N ASN A 17 -13.83 12.07 8.49
CA ASN A 17 -14.28 13.46 8.70
C ASN A 17 -13.34 14.27 9.62
N GLY A 18 -12.30 13.64 10.17
CA GLY A 18 -11.35 14.23 11.10
C GLY A 18 -11.95 14.65 12.44
N SER A 19 -13.15 14.19 12.80
CA SER A 19 -13.73 14.45 14.11
C SER A 19 -12.90 13.79 15.21
N GLY A 20 -12.58 14.50 16.29
CA GLY A 20 -11.81 13.93 17.40
C GLY A 20 -10.32 13.74 17.11
N VAL A 21 -9.80 14.26 15.99
CA VAL A 21 -8.35 14.37 15.76
C VAL A 21 -7.86 15.65 16.43
N SER A 22 -7.37 15.54 17.67
CA SER A 22 -6.66 16.63 18.35
C SER A 22 -5.20 16.23 18.56
N PHE A 23 -4.28 16.85 17.82
CA PHE A 23 -2.87 16.82 18.18
C PHE A 23 -2.51 18.17 18.79
N SER A 24 -2.23 18.20 20.08
CA SER A 24 -1.37 19.23 20.64
C SER A 24 0.02 19.02 20.04
N SER A 25 0.49 19.97 19.22
CA SER A 25 1.90 20.04 18.82
C SER A 25 2.78 20.15 20.07
N GLN A 26 3.14 19.02 20.69
CA GLN A 26 4.07 19.03 21.84
C GLN A 26 5.53 19.17 21.42
N ASN A 27 5.83 19.17 20.11
CA ASN A 27 7.18 19.32 19.57
C ASN A 27 7.34 20.49 18.57
N ALA A 28 6.37 21.41 18.47
CA ALA A 28 6.65 22.68 17.79
C ALA A 28 7.48 23.53 18.76
N THR A 29 8.80 23.53 18.57
CA THR A 29 9.66 24.54 19.18
C THR A 29 9.11 25.92 18.82
N LYS A 30 8.96 26.80 19.82
CA LYS A 30 8.44 28.18 19.72
C LYS A 30 9.19 29.12 18.75
N LYS A 31 10.00 28.60 17.82
CA LYS A 31 10.75 29.38 16.82
C LYS A 31 10.10 29.40 15.45
N ASP A 32 9.08 28.60 15.19
CA ASP A 32 8.47 28.50 13.84
C ASP A 32 7.20 29.37 13.66
N GLU A 33 6.73 30.03 14.72
CA GLU A 33 5.49 30.84 14.64
C GLU A 33 5.67 32.24 14.02
N GLU A 34 6.90 32.73 13.83
CA GLU A 34 7.13 34.10 13.30
C GLU A 34 7.51 34.18 11.82
N ASN A 35 7.66 33.06 11.10
CA ASN A 35 8.07 33.10 9.68
C ASN A 35 7.15 32.36 8.69
N ASP A 36 6.01 31.83 9.13
CA ASP A 36 5.10 31.11 8.22
C ASP A 36 4.13 32.04 7.47
N ASN A 37 4.68 32.95 6.68
CA ASN A 37 3.95 33.59 5.60
C ASN A 37 4.01 32.69 4.36
N GLY A 38 3.24 31.59 4.36
CA GLY A 38 2.83 30.92 3.12
C GLY A 38 3.09 29.41 2.98
N SER A 39 3.46 28.66 4.01
CA SER A 39 3.56 27.21 3.90
C SER A 39 2.17 26.57 4.01
N ASN A 40 1.65 26.03 2.90
CA ASN A 40 0.45 25.19 2.85
C ASN A 40 0.70 23.83 3.56
N SER A 41 0.98 23.85 4.86
CA SER A 41 1.12 22.63 5.66
C SER A 41 -0.23 21.95 5.80
N LEU A 42 -0.40 20.79 5.16
CA LEU A 42 -1.62 19.98 5.27
C LEU A 42 -1.79 19.52 6.73
N THR A 43 -2.90 19.91 7.34
CA THR A 43 -3.28 19.41 8.66
C THR A 43 -3.63 17.92 8.59
N ILE A 44 -3.46 17.18 9.69
CA ILE A 44 -3.90 15.78 9.77
C ILE A 44 -5.39 15.65 9.45
N ARG A 45 -6.20 16.64 9.83
CA ARG A 45 -7.63 16.71 9.50
C ARG A 45 -7.87 16.70 7.99
N GLN A 46 -7.13 17.52 7.25
CA GLN A 46 -7.19 17.53 5.79
C GLN A 46 -6.67 16.22 5.20
N ALA A 47 -5.59 15.65 5.75
CA ALA A 47 -5.07 14.37 5.29
C ALA A 47 -6.10 13.23 5.41
N VAL A 48 -6.77 13.08 6.56
CA VAL A 48 -7.79 12.03 6.75
C VAL A 48 -9.03 12.27 5.88
N GLN A 49 -9.39 13.53 5.61
CA GLN A 49 -10.46 13.88 4.67
C GLN A 49 -10.08 13.47 3.25
N THR A 50 -8.87 13.77 2.79
CA THR A 50 -8.35 13.35 1.48
C THR A 50 -8.38 11.82 1.34
N ILE A 51 -8.01 11.07 2.38
CA ILE A 51 -8.11 9.60 2.36
C ILE A 51 -9.57 9.13 2.31
N GLY A 52 -10.50 9.85 2.95
CA GLY A 52 -11.93 9.58 2.85
C GLY A 52 -12.51 9.82 1.45
N ASP A 53 -12.10 10.89 0.79
CA ASP A 53 -12.49 11.21 -0.59
C ASP A 53 -11.92 10.16 -1.57
N LEU A 54 -10.65 9.76 -1.35
CA LEU A 54 -10.03 8.66 -2.07
C LEU A 54 -10.81 7.36 -1.86
N ASN A 55 -11.24 7.06 -0.63
CA ASN A 55 -12.04 5.87 -0.36
C ASN A 55 -13.36 5.86 -1.14
N THR A 56 -14.05 7.00 -1.19
CA THR A 56 -15.29 7.16 -1.96
C THR A 56 -15.05 6.85 -3.43
N THR A 57 -14.00 7.47 -4.01
CA THR A 57 -13.60 7.24 -5.39
C THR A 57 -13.26 5.77 -5.68
N LEU A 58 -12.51 5.12 -4.79
CA LEU A 58 -12.14 3.71 -4.95
C LEU A 58 -13.33 2.77 -4.78
N THR A 59 -14.28 3.11 -3.91
CA THR A 59 -15.53 2.36 -3.72
C THR A 59 -16.34 2.34 -5.01
N GLU A 60 -16.55 3.50 -5.63
CA GLU A 60 -17.27 3.64 -6.90
C GLU A 60 -16.58 2.88 -8.04
N ARG A 61 -15.26 3.07 -8.19
CA ARG A 61 -14.47 2.34 -9.21
C ARG A 61 -14.52 0.84 -9.01
N THR A 62 -14.45 0.37 -7.76
CA THR A 62 -14.52 -1.05 -7.43
C THR A 62 -15.88 -1.65 -7.79
N ALA A 63 -16.97 -0.94 -7.52
CA ALA A 63 -18.30 -1.38 -7.92
C ALA A 63 -18.37 -1.62 -9.44
N HIS A 64 -17.84 -0.68 -10.24
CA HIS A 64 -17.78 -0.83 -11.69
C HIS A 64 -16.89 -2.02 -12.13
N HIS A 65 -15.73 -2.22 -11.49
CA HIS A 65 -14.89 -3.39 -11.79
C HIS A 65 -15.59 -4.73 -11.49
N LEU A 66 -16.35 -4.79 -10.40
CA LEU A 66 -17.13 -5.98 -10.03
C LEU A 66 -18.28 -6.24 -10.99
N GLU A 67 -19.02 -5.20 -11.40
CA GLU A 67 -20.06 -5.31 -12.44
C GLU A 67 -19.48 -5.92 -13.73
N ASN A 68 -18.40 -5.34 -14.25
CA ASN A 68 -17.69 -5.83 -15.43
C ASN A 68 -17.17 -7.28 -15.26
N LEU A 69 -16.79 -7.67 -14.04
CA LEU A 69 -16.35 -9.02 -13.73
C LEU A 69 -17.50 -10.04 -13.80
N TYR A 70 -18.70 -9.63 -13.37
CA TYR A 70 -19.89 -10.49 -13.27
C TYR A 70 -20.77 -10.51 -14.53
N ASP A 71 -20.72 -9.48 -15.36
CA ASP A 71 -21.44 -9.43 -16.63
C ASP A 71 -20.95 -10.47 -17.65
N LYS A 72 -19.79 -11.09 -17.39
CA LYS A 72 -19.27 -12.19 -18.21
C LYS A 72 -20.17 -13.45 -18.07
N PRO A 73 -20.72 -14.00 -19.17
CA PRO A 73 -21.72 -15.07 -19.16
C PRO A 73 -21.39 -16.31 -18.32
N ARG A 74 -20.09 -16.62 -18.17
CA ARG A 74 -19.59 -17.78 -17.41
C ARG A 74 -19.77 -17.68 -15.89
N ARG A 75 -20.13 -16.51 -15.34
CA ARG A 75 -20.19 -16.28 -13.88
C ARG A 75 -21.61 -16.10 -13.30
N LYS A 76 -22.66 -16.21 -14.12
CA LYS A 76 -24.08 -16.01 -13.71
C LYS A 76 -24.62 -16.96 -12.61
N GLY A 77 -23.82 -17.92 -12.12
CA GLY A 77 -24.20 -18.85 -11.05
C GLY A 77 -23.51 -18.67 -9.70
N ARG A 78 -22.56 -17.74 -9.53
CA ARG A 78 -21.89 -17.52 -8.22
C ARG A 78 -22.85 -16.83 -7.25
N ARG A 79 -23.23 -17.53 -6.16
CA ARG A 79 -24.13 -17.02 -5.10
C ARG A 79 -23.50 -15.95 -4.22
N ARG A 80 -22.18 -15.78 -4.23
CA ARG A 80 -21.45 -14.76 -3.45
C ARG A 80 -20.70 -13.88 -4.43
N ARG A 81 -20.95 -12.57 -4.34
CA ARG A 81 -20.36 -11.52 -5.15
C ARG A 81 -19.45 -10.68 -4.26
N GLY A 82 -18.44 -10.09 -4.87
CA GLY A 82 -17.53 -9.21 -4.19
C GLY A 82 -18.23 -7.93 -3.73
N ARG A 83 -17.64 -7.32 -2.70
CA ARG A 83 -18.16 -6.09 -2.08
C ARG A 83 -17.14 -4.96 -2.27
N ALA A 84 -17.67 -3.76 -2.54
CA ALA A 84 -16.89 -2.55 -2.81
C ALA A 84 -16.88 -1.54 -1.65
N ALA A 85 -17.60 -1.80 -0.56
CA ALA A 85 -17.76 -0.85 0.54
C ALA A 85 -16.60 -0.97 1.53
N PHE A 86 -15.61 -0.08 1.46
CA PHE A 86 -14.45 -0.11 2.37
C PHE A 86 -14.73 0.65 3.67
N ASP A 87 -14.33 0.08 4.81
CA ASP A 87 -14.48 0.69 6.15
C ASP A 87 -13.22 1.42 6.62
N VAL A 88 -12.04 0.99 6.13
CA VAL A 88 -10.75 1.47 6.60
C VAL A 88 -9.74 1.54 5.46
N ALA A 89 -8.78 2.45 5.59
CA ALA A 89 -7.56 2.48 4.79
C ALA A 89 -6.34 2.27 5.70
N LEU A 90 -5.50 1.29 5.38
CA LEU A 90 -4.19 1.14 6.01
C LEU A 90 -3.15 1.88 5.17
N ILE A 91 -2.53 2.91 5.78
CA ILE A 91 -1.49 3.71 5.14
C ILE A 91 -0.13 3.08 5.42
N ASN A 92 0.65 2.78 4.38
CA ASN A 92 2.01 2.23 4.51
C ASN A 92 3.03 3.20 3.89
N LYS A 93 4.09 3.52 4.63
CA LYS A 93 5.32 4.15 4.13
C LYS A 93 6.37 3.04 4.01
N MET A 94 6.99 2.89 2.85
CA MET A 94 8.02 1.89 2.59
C MET A 94 9.25 2.57 1.99
N ILE A 95 10.42 2.20 2.53
CA ILE A 95 11.73 2.66 2.11
C ILE A 95 12.55 1.39 1.82
N LYS A 96 13.35 1.39 0.75
CA LYS A 96 14.31 0.31 0.50
C LYS A 96 15.44 0.44 1.52
N THR A 97 15.63 -0.57 2.35
CA THR A 97 16.72 -0.65 3.32
C THR A 97 17.55 -1.92 3.08
N ASN A 98 18.79 -1.95 3.60
CA ASN A 98 19.71 -3.05 3.35
C ASN A 98 19.33 -4.35 4.09
N ASP A 99 18.51 -4.26 5.14
CA ASP A 99 18.06 -5.37 5.98
C ASP A 99 16.80 -6.09 5.46
N LEU A 100 16.28 -5.68 4.29
CA LEU A 100 15.13 -6.34 3.68
C LEU A 100 15.46 -7.77 3.24
N LYS A 101 14.48 -8.66 3.44
CA LYS A 101 14.56 -10.07 3.06
C LYS A 101 14.45 -10.24 1.54
N ASP A 102 15.21 -11.16 0.98
CA ASP A 102 15.05 -11.55 -0.42
C ASP A 102 13.71 -12.24 -0.67
N GLU A 103 13.18 -12.13 -1.88
CA GLU A 103 12.10 -13.01 -2.35
C GLU A 103 12.57 -14.48 -2.25
N PRO A 104 11.81 -15.36 -1.56
CA PRO A 104 12.29 -16.68 -1.17
C PRO A 104 12.58 -17.64 -2.33
N VAL A 105 11.96 -17.48 -3.51
CA VAL A 105 12.06 -18.45 -4.61
C VAL A 105 13.16 -18.08 -5.61
N THR A 106 13.09 -16.89 -6.18
CA THR A 106 13.96 -16.37 -7.24
C THR A 106 15.08 -15.50 -6.70
N LYS A 107 14.89 -14.91 -5.51
CA LYS A 107 15.76 -13.87 -4.94
C LYS A 107 15.88 -12.62 -5.82
N GLN A 108 14.96 -12.44 -6.77
CA GLN A 108 14.90 -11.30 -7.69
C GLN A 108 14.06 -10.17 -7.07
N GLY A 109 14.60 -9.55 -6.03
CA GLY A 109 13.98 -8.42 -5.33
C GLY A 109 13.99 -8.56 -3.81
N LYS A 110 13.87 -7.41 -3.14
CA LYS A 110 13.72 -7.31 -1.69
C LYS A 110 12.26 -7.18 -1.30
N CYS A 111 11.76 -8.06 -0.43
CA CYS A 111 10.43 -7.96 0.14
C CYS A 111 10.38 -6.86 1.20
N THR A 112 9.69 -5.75 0.90
CA THR A 112 9.29 -4.76 1.92
C THR A 112 8.05 -5.20 2.69
N VAL A 113 7.19 -5.98 2.04
CA VAL A 113 6.15 -6.76 2.69
C VAL A 113 6.22 -8.18 2.13
N SER A 114 6.53 -9.16 2.97
CA SER A 114 6.63 -10.56 2.57
C SER A 114 5.29 -11.13 2.12
N TRP A 115 5.33 -12.29 1.45
CA TRP A 115 4.15 -13.00 0.96
C TRP A 115 3.10 -13.21 2.06
N HIS A 116 1.89 -12.71 1.83
CA HIS A 116 0.76 -12.84 2.74
C HIS A 116 -0.59 -12.76 2.01
N ALA A 117 -1.65 -13.11 2.72
CA ALA A 117 -3.02 -12.71 2.40
C ALA A 117 -3.52 -11.79 3.51
N ASP A 118 -4.34 -10.80 3.14
CA ASP A 118 -4.90 -9.87 4.10
C ASP A 118 -5.88 -10.60 5.02
N SER A 119 -5.79 -10.40 6.33
CA SER A 119 -6.64 -11.06 7.32
C SER A 119 -7.74 -10.14 7.85
N CYS A 120 -8.71 -10.71 8.57
CA CYS A 120 -9.82 -9.97 9.19
C CYS A 120 -10.70 -9.17 8.20
N LEU A 121 -10.75 -9.61 6.94
CA LEU A 121 -11.58 -9.01 5.91
C LEU A 121 -12.90 -9.75 5.75
N GLU A 122 -13.94 -9.05 5.31
CA GLU A 122 -15.18 -9.69 4.87
C GLU A 122 -14.90 -10.65 3.72
N HIS A 123 -15.55 -11.82 3.74
CA HIS A 123 -15.32 -12.80 2.68
C HIS A 123 -15.74 -12.24 1.33
N TYR A 124 -14.91 -12.49 0.32
CA TYR A 124 -15.11 -11.99 -1.05
C TYR A 124 -15.02 -10.46 -1.16
N SER A 125 -14.65 -9.75 -0.09
CA SER A 125 -14.45 -8.31 -0.18
C SER A 125 -13.27 -7.98 -1.08
N THR A 126 -13.39 -6.87 -1.81
CA THR A 126 -12.28 -6.37 -2.61
C THR A 126 -11.26 -5.67 -1.70
N ILE A 127 -9.99 -5.66 -2.12
CA ILE A 127 -8.97 -4.75 -1.60
C ILE A 127 -8.60 -3.79 -2.74
N ALA A 128 -8.62 -2.49 -2.48
CA ALA A 128 -8.17 -1.47 -3.44
C ALA A 128 -6.94 -0.75 -2.90
N VAL A 129 -5.90 -0.60 -3.71
CA VAL A 129 -4.64 0.01 -3.27
C VAL A 129 -4.23 1.12 -4.22
N TYR A 130 -4.24 2.34 -3.72
CA TYR A 130 -3.56 3.46 -4.36
C TYR A 130 -2.12 3.52 -3.85
N HIS A 131 -1.16 3.85 -4.71
CA HIS A 131 0.19 4.12 -4.26
C HIS A 131 0.85 5.25 -5.05
N THR A 132 1.79 5.91 -4.38
CA THR A 132 2.61 6.97 -4.93
C THR A 132 4.05 6.76 -4.50
N ILE A 133 4.97 7.21 -5.32
CA ILE A 133 6.40 7.14 -5.10
C ILE A 133 6.90 8.58 -5.08
N PHE A 134 7.56 8.96 -3.99
CA PHE A 134 8.29 10.21 -3.90
C PHE A 134 9.76 9.90 -4.17
N PRO A 135 10.39 10.59 -5.12
CA PRO A 135 11.83 10.47 -5.30
C PRO A 135 12.52 10.83 -3.98
N HIS A 136 13.65 10.18 -3.69
CA HIS A 136 14.51 10.67 -2.62
C HIS A 136 15.09 11.99 -3.12
N ASP A 137 14.83 13.08 -2.41
CA ASP A 137 15.64 14.27 -2.63
C ASP A 137 17.03 13.93 -2.10
N GLU A 138 18.03 13.92 -2.99
CA GLU A 138 19.46 13.76 -2.64
C GLU A 138 19.94 14.81 -1.61
N LYS A 139 19.08 15.77 -1.27
CA LYS A 139 19.36 16.90 -0.38
C LYS A 139 19.17 16.63 1.11
N GLU A 140 18.45 15.58 1.53
CA GLU A 140 18.18 15.34 2.95
C GLU A 140 19.28 14.54 3.67
N GLU A 141 20.12 13.78 2.93
CA GLU A 141 21.26 13.06 3.53
C GLU A 141 22.54 13.91 3.61
N GLU A 142 22.66 14.95 2.76
CA GLU A 142 23.81 15.88 2.80
C GLU A 142 23.75 16.85 4.00
N GLU A 143 22.59 17.06 4.66
CA GLU A 143 22.50 18.02 5.78
C GLU A 143 23.08 17.51 7.13
N GLU A 144 23.32 16.20 7.30
CA GLU A 144 24.06 15.69 8.47
C GLU A 144 25.58 15.64 8.24
N GLU A 145 26.06 15.63 6.98
CA GLU A 145 27.51 15.58 6.66
C GLU A 145 28.09 16.89 6.09
N GLU A 146 27.31 17.79 5.48
CA GLU A 146 27.78 19.05 4.87
C GLU A 146 27.65 20.31 5.75
N LYS A 147 28.04 20.23 7.03
CA LYS A 147 28.41 21.44 7.78
C LYS A 147 29.83 21.93 7.49
N GLU A 148 30.61 21.24 6.66
CA GLU A 148 32.04 21.60 6.47
C GLU A 148 32.44 22.34 5.20
N GLU A 149 31.86 22.21 4.00
CA GLU A 149 32.46 22.90 2.83
C GLU A 149 31.48 23.60 1.87
N ARG A 150 31.94 24.78 1.42
CA ARG A 150 31.14 25.84 0.82
C ARG A 150 31.02 25.71 -0.70
N LYS A 151 29.85 26.12 -1.21
CA LYS A 151 29.63 26.90 -2.45
C LYS A 151 30.17 26.31 -3.76
N LYS A 152 29.25 25.93 -4.67
CA LYS A 152 28.95 26.60 -5.96
C LYS A 152 27.94 25.81 -6.82
N LYS A 153 26.94 26.53 -7.35
CA LYS A 153 26.33 26.50 -8.71
C LYS A 153 26.40 25.15 -9.48
N SER A 154 25.35 24.61 -10.12
CA SER A 154 24.26 25.25 -10.88
C SER A 154 23.36 24.18 -11.55
N VAL A 155 22.05 24.45 -11.58
CA VAL A 155 21.08 24.37 -12.70
C VAL A 155 21.09 23.18 -13.69
N SER A 156 19.86 22.67 -13.92
CA SER A 156 19.35 21.90 -15.08
C SER A 156 19.55 20.38 -15.00
N ASN A 157 18.64 19.50 -15.45
CA ASN A 157 17.43 19.66 -16.24
C ASN A 157 16.60 18.37 -16.13
N ASN A 158 15.28 18.53 -16.25
CA ASN A 158 14.32 17.46 -16.50
C ASN A 158 14.75 16.57 -17.67
N SER A 159 14.88 15.27 -17.41
CA SER A 159 14.73 14.26 -18.45
C SER A 159 13.84 13.14 -17.93
N SER A 160 12.63 13.10 -18.48
CA SER A 160 11.69 12.01 -18.37
C SER A 160 12.28 10.76 -19.04
N SER A 161 13.13 10.04 -18.33
CA SER A 161 13.45 8.66 -18.70
C SER A 161 12.39 7.77 -18.07
N SER A 162 11.84 6.88 -18.88
CA SER A 162 10.92 5.82 -18.49
C SER A 162 11.65 4.82 -17.59
N SER A 163 12.04 5.23 -16.38
CA SER A 163 12.59 4.33 -15.38
C SER A 163 11.44 3.47 -14.84
N SER A 164 11.62 2.15 -14.95
CA SER A 164 10.79 1.19 -14.22
C SER A 164 10.65 1.68 -12.78
N SER A 165 9.40 1.84 -12.30
CA SER A 165 9.21 2.13 -10.89
C SER A 165 9.93 1.02 -10.12
N GLY A 166 10.92 1.35 -9.28
CA GLY A 166 11.70 0.37 -8.52
C GLY A 166 10.87 -0.39 -7.46
N TRP A 167 9.55 -0.39 -7.61
CA TRP A 167 8.54 -0.96 -6.76
C TRP A 167 7.61 -1.82 -7.60
N SER A 168 7.33 -3.03 -7.12
CA SER A 168 6.37 -3.93 -7.74
C SER A 168 5.48 -4.61 -6.71
N VAL A 169 4.32 -5.06 -7.18
CA VAL A 169 3.45 -5.96 -6.43
C VAL A 169 3.58 -7.35 -7.03
N ALA A 170 3.99 -8.30 -6.20
CA ALA A 170 4.11 -9.70 -6.55
C ALA A 170 2.82 -10.44 -6.21
N LEU A 171 2.38 -11.35 -7.06
CA LEU A 171 1.18 -12.18 -6.86
C LEU A 171 1.51 -13.64 -7.15
N ARG A 172 1.12 -14.55 -6.25
CA ARG A 172 1.29 -16.00 -6.42
C ARG A 172 0.03 -16.76 -6.03
N VAL A 173 -0.17 -17.92 -6.63
CA VAL A 173 -1.30 -18.80 -6.29
C VAL A 173 -1.02 -19.50 -4.98
N ALA A 174 -1.95 -19.38 -4.03
CA ALA A 174 -1.89 -20.03 -2.74
C ALA A 174 -3.30 -20.31 -2.21
N HIS A 175 -3.76 -21.54 -2.36
CA HIS A 175 -5.16 -21.90 -2.12
C HIS A 175 -5.54 -21.85 -0.63
N ASP A 176 -6.69 -21.28 -0.31
CA ASP A 176 -7.20 -21.15 1.06
C ASP A 176 -6.26 -20.35 1.98
N SER A 177 -5.53 -19.37 1.40
CA SER A 177 -4.68 -18.42 2.16
C SER A 177 -5.51 -17.55 3.12
N GLU A 178 -6.74 -17.26 2.73
CA GLU A 178 -7.78 -16.65 3.56
C GLU A 178 -9.12 -17.29 3.17
N GLY A 179 -10.17 -16.98 3.92
CA GLY A 179 -11.54 -17.27 3.53
C GLY A 179 -12.19 -18.27 4.49
N PRO A 180 -13.42 -18.69 4.19
CA PRO A 180 -14.18 -19.57 5.08
C PRO A 180 -13.53 -20.95 5.25
N ASN A 181 -12.57 -21.31 4.38
CA ASN A 181 -11.87 -22.58 4.42
C ASN A 181 -10.50 -22.51 5.11
N ALA A 182 -9.94 -21.32 5.33
CA ALA A 182 -8.59 -21.14 5.89
C ALA A 182 -8.45 -21.68 7.32
N SER A 183 -9.55 -21.74 8.09
CA SER A 183 -9.54 -22.14 9.51
C SER A 183 -9.60 -23.65 9.77
N LYS A 184 -9.64 -24.51 8.74
CA LYS A 184 -9.68 -25.97 8.95
C LYS A 184 -8.32 -26.64 9.01
N ARG A 185 -7.26 -25.90 8.68
CA ARG A 185 -5.89 -26.39 8.67
C ARG A 185 -5.07 -25.39 9.45
N GLY A 186 -4.68 -25.72 10.68
CA GLY A 186 -3.61 -25.01 11.41
C GLY A 186 -2.26 -25.18 10.72
N LYS A 187 -2.20 -24.94 9.40
CA LYS A 187 -1.07 -25.21 8.55
C LYS A 187 -0.33 -23.92 8.25
N ASP A 188 0.99 -24.10 8.22
CA ASP A 188 1.96 -23.22 7.60
C ASP A 188 1.42 -22.63 6.28
N ILE A 189 1.40 -21.30 6.20
CA ILE A 189 0.95 -20.51 5.05
C ILE A 189 1.72 -20.90 3.78
N GLU A 190 2.96 -21.39 3.90
CA GLU A 190 3.74 -21.87 2.77
C GLU A 190 3.19 -23.17 2.17
N SER A 191 2.54 -24.01 2.96
CA SER A 191 1.96 -25.28 2.49
C SER A 191 0.76 -25.11 1.54
N SER A 192 0.23 -23.89 1.44
CA SER A 192 -0.86 -23.54 0.54
C SER A 192 -0.40 -23.10 -0.86
N VAL A 193 0.89 -22.81 -1.02
CA VAL A 193 1.49 -22.27 -2.25
C VAL A 193 1.53 -23.34 -3.34
N VAL A 194 1.13 -22.98 -4.55
CA VAL A 194 1.20 -23.86 -5.72
C VAL A 194 2.58 -23.72 -6.38
N ALA A 195 3.51 -24.61 -6.03
CA ALA A 195 4.91 -24.51 -6.43
C ALA A 195 5.15 -24.45 -7.96
N ASP A 196 4.35 -25.17 -8.74
CA ASP A 196 4.52 -25.25 -10.20
C ASP A 196 3.94 -24.05 -10.95
N THR A 197 3.28 -23.11 -10.25
CA THR A 197 2.74 -21.88 -10.87
C THR A 197 3.69 -20.71 -10.59
N PRO A 198 4.31 -20.12 -11.63
CA PRO A 198 5.19 -18.97 -11.42
C PRO A 198 4.39 -17.79 -10.83
N TYR A 199 5.04 -17.02 -9.96
CA TYR A 199 4.47 -15.77 -9.52
C TYR A 199 4.61 -14.71 -10.62
N ILE A 200 3.79 -13.67 -10.53
CA ILE A 200 3.89 -12.49 -11.39
C ILE A 200 4.30 -11.30 -10.56
N ALA A 201 5.24 -10.48 -11.05
CA ALA A 201 5.60 -9.20 -10.48
C ALA A 201 5.15 -8.10 -11.43
N THR A 202 4.30 -7.19 -10.95
CA THR A 202 3.82 -6.07 -11.75
C THR A 202 4.43 -4.78 -11.21
N SER A 203 5.28 -4.15 -12.04
CA SER A 203 5.76 -2.79 -11.82
C SER A 203 4.60 -1.82 -12.05
N LEU A 204 4.39 -0.87 -11.13
CA LEU A 204 3.27 0.06 -11.18
C LEU A 204 3.78 1.50 -11.08
N PRO A 205 3.50 2.37 -12.06
CA PRO A 205 3.88 3.78 -12.00
C PRO A 205 3.35 4.48 -10.74
N SER A 206 4.04 5.54 -10.30
CA SER A 206 3.55 6.42 -9.23
C SER A 206 2.15 6.95 -9.56
N GLY A 207 1.23 6.93 -8.60
CA GLY A 207 -0.17 7.33 -8.78
C GLY A 207 -1.09 6.23 -9.30
N SER A 208 -0.58 5.01 -9.49
CA SER A 208 -1.40 3.88 -9.95
C SER A 208 -2.31 3.32 -8.85
N VAL A 209 -3.35 2.62 -9.29
CA VAL A 209 -4.25 1.85 -8.43
C VAL A 209 -4.32 0.41 -8.92
N TYR A 210 -4.30 -0.55 -8.00
CA TYR A 210 -4.61 -1.94 -8.30
C TYR A 210 -5.70 -2.49 -7.36
N TYR A 211 -6.35 -3.56 -7.81
CA TYR A 211 -7.50 -4.15 -7.13
C TYR A 211 -7.35 -5.67 -7.00
N LEU A 212 -7.61 -6.20 -5.81
CA LEU A 212 -7.74 -7.63 -5.55
C LEU A 212 -9.22 -7.95 -5.39
N LEU A 213 -9.87 -8.37 -6.48
CA LEU A 213 -11.33 -8.49 -6.57
C LEU A 213 -11.84 -9.84 -6.06
N ASP A 214 -13.05 -9.84 -5.49
CA ASP A 214 -13.82 -11.05 -5.14
C ASP A 214 -13.02 -12.03 -4.25
N ASP A 215 -12.87 -13.28 -4.66
CA ASP A 215 -12.16 -14.33 -3.92
C ASP A 215 -10.64 -14.31 -4.16
N PHE A 216 -10.07 -13.26 -4.75
CA PHE A 216 -8.64 -13.21 -5.06
C PHE A 216 -7.78 -13.43 -3.82
N ASN A 217 -8.04 -12.68 -2.74
CA ASN A 217 -7.31 -12.77 -1.47
C ASN A 217 -7.48 -14.12 -0.76
N HIS A 218 -8.51 -14.90 -1.09
CA HIS A 218 -8.66 -16.26 -0.53
C HIS A 218 -7.71 -17.27 -1.21
N HIS A 219 -7.35 -17.04 -2.48
CA HIS A 219 -6.66 -18.03 -3.33
C HIS A 219 -5.29 -17.58 -3.83
N HIS A 220 -4.86 -16.38 -3.44
CA HIS A 220 -3.56 -15.83 -3.80
C HIS A 220 -2.93 -15.17 -2.60
N GLN A 221 -1.60 -15.15 -2.63
CA GLN A 221 -0.79 -14.31 -1.76
C GLN A 221 -0.20 -13.18 -2.58
N HIS A 222 0.11 -12.09 -1.90
CA HIS A 222 0.79 -10.96 -2.48
C HIS A 222 1.96 -10.52 -1.62
N ALA A 223 2.93 -9.88 -2.26
CA ALA A 223 4.09 -9.27 -1.63
C ALA A 223 4.36 -7.91 -2.28
N VAL A 224 5.04 -7.03 -1.54
CA VAL A 224 5.53 -5.76 -2.07
C VAL A 224 7.04 -5.86 -2.18
N MET A 225 7.56 -5.65 -3.38
CA MET A 225 8.98 -5.80 -3.68
C MET A 225 9.60 -4.47 -4.06
N ALA A 226 10.78 -4.21 -3.54
CA ALA A 226 11.71 -3.21 -4.05
C ALA A 226 12.70 -3.92 -4.97
N ASP A 227 13.00 -3.30 -6.11
CA ASP A 227 13.96 -3.84 -7.08
C ASP A 227 15.37 -3.88 -6.47
N ASN A 228 16.09 -4.97 -6.72
CA ASN A 228 17.46 -5.12 -6.27
C ASN A 228 18.38 -4.16 -7.03
N ASP A 229 18.16 -4.04 -8.34
CA ASP A 229 19.04 -3.30 -9.26
C ASP A 229 18.86 -1.79 -9.18
N ASN A 230 17.78 -1.32 -8.54
CA ASN A 230 17.54 0.09 -8.30
C ASN A 230 17.91 0.46 -6.86
N GLU A 231 19.07 1.08 -6.68
CA GLU A 231 19.54 1.48 -5.34
C GLU A 231 18.72 2.62 -4.73
N ASN A 232 18.06 3.44 -5.54
CA ASN A 232 17.24 4.53 -5.05
C ASN A 232 15.84 4.53 -5.73
N PRO A 233 14.95 3.60 -5.34
CA PRO A 233 13.61 3.52 -5.92
C PRO A 233 12.65 4.60 -5.40
N GLY A 234 13.13 5.53 -4.56
CA GLY A 234 12.30 6.51 -3.86
C GLY A 234 11.47 5.91 -2.71
N THR A 235 10.84 6.78 -1.92
CA THR A 235 9.92 6.38 -0.85
C THR A 235 8.53 6.09 -1.41
N ARG A 236 8.03 4.87 -1.20
CA ARG A 236 6.68 4.48 -1.59
C ARG A 236 5.69 4.70 -0.45
N PHE A 237 4.60 5.41 -0.73
CA PHE A 237 3.42 5.43 0.11
C PHE A 237 2.29 4.65 -0.56
N SER A 238 1.49 3.94 0.24
CA SER A 238 0.27 3.28 -0.26
C SER A 238 -0.89 3.45 0.71
N SER A 239 -2.09 3.54 0.16
CA SER A 239 -3.36 3.52 0.87
C SER A 239 -4.11 2.25 0.48
N THR A 240 -4.20 1.29 1.40
CA THR A 240 -4.83 -0.02 1.19
C THR A 240 -6.23 -0.03 1.81
N HIS A 241 -7.26 0.10 0.99
CA HIS A 241 -8.66 0.20 1.38
C HIS A 241 -9.30 -1.19 1.51
N ARG A 242 -9.98 -1.42 2.64
CA ARG A 242 -10.42 -2.74 3.10
C ARG A 242 -11.82 -2.68 3.70
N LEU A 243 -12.58 -3.76 3.53
CA LEU A 243 -13.85 -4.00 4.21
C LEU A 243 -13.62 -5.01 5.34
N LEU A 244 -13.92 -4.62 6.57
CA LEU A 244 -13.59 -5.42 7.75
C LEU A 244 -14.73 -6.37 8.11
N ARG A 245 -14.37 -7.54 8.68
CA ARG A 245 -15.31 -8.53 9.21
C ARG A 245 -15.84 -8.16 10.59
#